data_AF-A0A2A4V3Q3-F1
#
_entry.id   AF-A0A2A4V3Q3-F1
#
_cell.length_a   1.000
_cell.length_b   1.000
_cell.length_c   1.000
_cell.angle_alpha   90.00
_cell.angle_beta   90.00
_cell.angle_gamma   90.00
#
_symmetry.space_group_name_H-M   'P 1'
#
loop_
_entity.id
_entity.type
_entity.pdbx_description
1 polymer ?
#
loop_
_entity_poly.entity_id
_entity_poly.type
_entity_poly.pdbx_seq_one_letter_code
_entity_poly.pdbx_strand_id
1 'polypeptide(L)' 'MTVLVEKPIPPADDDCCGGGACNPCVWDHYYTELQTWRIKEAKLKEQQEHLIVK' A
#
# COMPACT_ATOMS: atom_id res chain seq x y z
N MET A 1 -13.05 6.61 -15.50
CA MET A 1 -12.68 6.61 -14.07
C MET A 1 -11.26 6.08 -13.97
N THR A 2 -10.27 6.96 -13.87
CA THR A 2 -8.87 6.57 -13.62
C THR A 2 -8.79 6.06 -12.20
N VAL A 3 -8.51 4.76 -12.02
CA VAL A 3 -8.39 4.15 -10.70
C VAL A 3 -7.04 4.60 -10.12
N LEU A 4 -7.03 5.76 -9.47
CA LEU A 4 -5.91 6.22 -8.66
C LEU A 4 -5.92 5.40 -7.37
N VAL A 5 -5.00 4.45 -7.27
CA VAL A 5 -4.83 3.68 -6.03
C VAL A 5 -4.03 4.55 -5.08
N GLU A 6 -4.69 5.11 -4.08
CA GLU A 6 -4.01 5.93 -3.06
C GLU A 6 -3.05 5.07 -2.23
N LYS A 7 -1.88 5.65 -1.96
CA LYS A 7 -0.85 5.02 -1.14
C LYS A 7 -1.34 5.00 0.31
N PRO A 8 -1.27 3.86 1.02
CA PRO A 8 -1.63 3.82 2.42
C PRO A 8 -0.74 4.75 3.23
N ILE A 9 -1.33 5.37 4.25
CA ILE A 9 -0.67 6.32 5.14
C ILE A 9 -0.05 5.51 6.28
N PRO A 10 1.25 5.73 6.62
CA PRO A 10 1.85 5.04 7.75
C PRO A 10 1.16 5.43 9.06
N PRO A 11 0.94 4.47 9.98
CA PRO A 11 0.44 4.78 11.32
C PRO A 11 1.47 5.63 12.09
N ALA A 12 1.03 6.35 13.11
CA ALA A 12 1.96 7.06 13.98
C ALA A 12 2.81 6.06 14.76
N ASP A 13 4.03 6.46 15.14
CA ASP A 13 4.90 5.61 15.97
C ASP A 13 4.23 5.26 17.32
N ASP A 14 3.39 6.17 17.84
CA ASP A 14 2.59 5.98 19.06
C ASP A 14 1.35 5.06 18.89
N ASP A 15 0.86 4.85 17.66
CA ASP A 15 -0.21 3.88 17.38
C ASP A 15 0.31 2.43 17.50
N CYS A 16 1.62 2.27 17.38
CA CYS A 16 2.28 1.03 17.72
C CYS A 16 2.51 1.01 19.24
N CYS A 17 1.95 0.00 19.88
CA CYS A 17 2.06 -0.31 21.29
C CYS A 17 3.49 -0.75 21.70
N GLY A 18 4.46 0.15 21.48
CA GLY A 18 5.77 0.28 22.14
C GLY A 18 6.76 -0.87 22.08
N GLY A 19 6.44 -2.03 21.52
CA GLY A 19 7.35 -3.19 21.60
C GLY A 19 6.77 -4.54 21.24
N GLY A 20 5.82 -4.61 20.30
CA GLY A 20 5.26 -5.90 19.85
C GLY A 20 4.36 -6.60 20.89
N ALA A 21 3.93 -5.91 21.94
CA ALA A 21 3.02 -6.46 22.96
C ALA A 21 1.56 -6.53 22.49
N CYS A 22 1.18 -5.66 21.55
CA CYS A 22 -0.15 -5.67 20.96
C CYS A 22 -0.15 -6.48 19.65
N ASN A 23 -0.88 -7.59 19.64
CA ASN A 23 -1.17 -8.40 18.45
C ASN A 23 -2.69 -8.32 18.20
N PRO A 24 -3.15 -7.78 17.04
CA PRO A 24 -2.38 -7.43 15.83
C PRO A 24 -1.65 -6.08 15.88
N CYS A 25 -0.44 -6.03 15.33
CA CYS A 25 0.33 -4.81 15.19
C CYS A 25 -0.24 -3.97 14.03
N VAL A 26 -0.45 -2.66 14.26
CA VAL A 26 -0.92 -1.72 13.22
C VAL A 26 -0.02 -1.70 11.99
N TRP A 27 1.28 -1.97 12.18
CA TRP A 27 2.24 -2.04 11.09
C TRP A 27 2.02 -3.25 10.17
N ASP A 28 1.58 -4.40 10.69
CA ASP A 28 1.31 -5.58 9.86
C ASP A 28 0.19 -5.28 8.85
N HIS A 29 -0.86 -4.59 9.31
CA HIS A 29 -1.94 -4.13 8.44
C HIS A 29 -1.41 -3.16 7.38
N TYR A 30 -0.67 -2.12 7.80
CA TYR A 30 -0.08 -1.14 6.90
C TYR A 30 0.83 -1.78 5.84
N TYR A 31 1.71 -2.72 6.22
CA TYR A 31 2.60 -3.40 5.26
C TYR A 31 1.83 -4.26 4.26
N THR A 32 0.75 -4.91 4.70
CA THR A 32 -0.13 -5.70 3.82
C THR A 32 -0.81 -4.83 2.77
N GLU A 33 -1.34 -3.67 3.19
CA GLU A 33 -1.94 -2.69 2.30
C GLU A 33 -0.90 -2.06 1.36
N LEU A 34 0.28 -1.74 1.88
CA LEU A 34 1.38 -1.16 1.12
C LEU A 34 1.87 -2.12 0.02
N GLN A 35 1.97 -3.41 0.33
CA GLN A 35 2.30 -4.43 -0.67
C GLN A 35 1.25 -4.48 -1.77
N THR A 36 -0.03 -4.47 -1.39
CA THR A 36 -1.15 -4.48 -2.35
C THR A 36 -1.12 -3.24 -3.25
N TRP A 37 -0.84 -2.06 -2.68
CA TRP A 37 -0.69 -0.82 -3.41
C TRP A 37 0.45 -0.90 -4.44
N ARG A 38 1.64 -1.38 -4.05
CA ARG A 38 2.79 -1.53 -4.96
C ARG A 38 2.48 -2.42 -6.15
N ILE A 39 1.77 -3.53 -5.93
CA ILE A 39 1.37 -4.46 -7.01
C ILE A 39 0.39 -3.78 -7.96
N LYS A 40 -0.59 -3.04 -7.44
CA LYS A 40 -1.57 -2.31 -8.26
C LYS A 40 -0.91 -1.20 -9.07
N GLU A 41 -0.02 -0.42 -8.46
CA GLU A 41 0.76 0.62 -9.14
C GLU A 41 1.60 0.05 -10.28
N ALA A 42 2.30 -1.06 -10.05
CA ALA A 42 3.08 -1.72 -11.10
C ALA A 42 2.19 -2.17 -12.28
N LYS A 43 1.05 -2.80 -11.97
CA LYS A 43 0.07 -3.21 -13.00
C LYS A 43 -0.50 -2.02 -13.77
N LEU A 44 -0.83 -0.93 -13.08
CA LEU A 44 -1.35 0.28 -13.72
C LEU A 44 -0.31 0.90 -14.66
N LYS A 45 0.96 0.98 -14.23
CA LYS A 45 2.06 1.48 -15.07
C LYS A 45 2.26 0.59 -16.29
N GLU A 46 2.27 -0.72 -16.12
CA GLU A 46 2.41 -1.68 -17.23
C GLU A 46 1.22 -1.59 -18.21
N GLN A 47 -0.01 -1.52 -17.68
CA GLN A 47 -1.21 -1.35 -18.49
C GLN A 47 -1.21 -0.02 -19.24
N GLN A 48 -0.78 1.07 -18.58
CA GLN A 48 -0.72 2.39 -19.18
C GLN A 48 0.36 2.45 -20.26
N GLU A 49 1.55 1.92 -20.01
CA GLU A 49 2.61 1.80 -21.01
C GLU A 49 2.14 0.97 -22.22
N HIS A 50 1.50 -0.18 -21.98
CA HIS A 50 0.94 -1.01 -23.05
C HIS A 50 -0.22 -0.33 -23.82
N LEU A 51 -0.95 0.59 -23.20
CA LEU A 51 -2.01 1.35 -23.87
C LEU A 51 -1.45 2.46 -24.79
N ILE A 52 -0.31 3.05 -24.42
CA ILE A 52 0.28 4.19 -25.15
C ILE A 52 1.04 3.72 -26.41
N VAL A 53 1.50 2.48 -26.45
CA VAL A 53 2.30 1.92 -27.56
C VAL A 53 1.43 1.31 -28.68
N LYS A 54 0.09 1.34 -28.56
CA LYS A 54 -0.84 0.73 -29.51
C LYS A 54 -1.51 1.78 -30.40
#